data_AF-A0A1H4IAY9-F1
#
_entry.id   AF-A0A1H4IAY9-F1
#
_cell.length_a   1.000
_cell.length_b   1.000
_cell.length_c   1.000
_cell.angle_alpha   90.00
_cell.angle_beta   90.00
_cell.angle_gamma   90.00
#
_symmetry.space_group_name_H-M   'P 1'
#
loop_
_entity.id
_entity.type
_entity.pdbx_description
1 polymer ?
#
loop_
_entity_poly.entity_id
_entity_poly.type
_entity_poly.pdbx_seq_one_letter_code
_entity_poly.pdbx_strand_id
1 'polypeptide(L)'
;MKNHDSNEHAQNEPISGEIYHVTPTHNLDSIFRDGLRPQIGPRSALLGEAKEMVYFFGSMLAVEDALSNWLGEALDDEPGAISVLAVDRSGLHLVSDGGYELACPHLIRPENISLAFQDDVPADEKSGPETGGTS
;
A
#
# COMPACT_ATOMS: atom_id res chain seq x y z
N MET A 1 -1.96 -37.31 35.08
CA MET A 1 -2.09 -37.93 33.75
C MET A 1 -3.31 -37.39 33.06
N LYS A 2 -3.12 -36.96 31.80
CA LYS A 2 -4.11 -36.67 30.74
C LYS A 2 -4.83 -35.32 30.81
N ASN A 3 -4.88 -34.47 29.79
CA ASN A 3 -4.20 -34.35 28.49
C ASN A 3 -4.27 -32.85 28.12
N HIS A 4 -3.25 -32.33 27.43
CA HIS A 4 -3.35 -31.05 26.72
C HIS A 4 -4.34 -31.21 25.57
N ASP A 5 -5.45 -30.48 25.61
CA ASP A 5 -6.24 -30.22 24.42
C ASP A 5 -5.53 -29.14 23.60
N SER A 6 -4.66 -29.60 22.69
CA SER A 6 -4.14 -28.81 21.59
C SER A 6 -5.29 -28.40 20.67
N ASN A 7 -5.86 -27.22 20.88
CA ASN A 7 -6.74 -26.60 19.90
C ASN A 7 -5.89 -25.80 18.89
N GLU A 8 -5.10 -26.50 18.08
CA GLU A 8 -4.51 -25.93 16.86
C GLU A 8 -5.57 -25.94 15.75
N HIS A 9 -6.61 -25.13 15.94
CA HIS A 9 -7.55 -24.79 14.88
C HIS A 9 -7.04 -23.52 14.18
N ALA A 10 -5.95 -23.68 13.41
CA ALA A 10 -5.57 -22.71 12.39
C ALA A 10 -6.70 -22.69 11.35
N GLN A 11 -7.50 -21.63 11.42
CA GLN A 11 -8.66 -21.38 10.58
C GLN A 11 -8.22 -21.36 9.12
N ASN A 12 -8.61 -22.38 8.37
CA ASN A 12 -8.31 -22.55 6.95
C ASN A 12 -9.52 -22.13 6.10
N GLU A 13 -10.12 -20.99 6.43
CA GLU A 13 -11.06 -20.31 5.53
C GLU A 13 -10.26 -19.35 4.65
N PRO A 14 -10.51 -19.31 3.33
CA PRO A 14 -9.93 -18.27 2.49
C PRO A 14 -10.47 -16.92 2.99
N ILE A 15 -9.59 -16.13 3.62
CA ILE A 15 -9.87 -14.74 3.95
C ILE A 15 -10.29 -14.02 2.66
N SER A 16 -11.58 -13.78 2.50
CA SER A 16 -12.12 -13.02 1.36
C SER A 16 -12.34 -11.57 1.80
N GLY A 17 -12.12 -10.61 0.90
CA GLY A 17 -12.34 -9.18 1.17
C GLY A 17 -11.20 -8.28 0.68
N GLU A 18 -11.48 -6.99 0.67
CA GLU A 18 -10.56 -5.97 0.17
C GLU A 18 -9.70 -5.40 1.30
N ILE A 19 -8.42 -5.23 1.00
CA ILE A 19 -7.45 -4.50 1.82
C ILE A 19 -6.85 -3.38 0.98
N TYR A 20 -6.34 -2.34 1.64
CA TYR A 20 -5.98 -1.10 0.96
C TYR A 20 -4.49 -0.81 1.06
N HIS A 21 -3.88 -0.44 -0.05
CA HIS A 21 -2.47 -0.03 -0.11
C HIS A 21 -2.36 1.40 -0.62
N VAL A 22 -1.60 2.24 0.10
CA VAL A 22 -1.33 3.62 -0.29
C VAL A 22 -0.02 3.67 -1.05
N THR A 23 -0.01 4.30 -2.23
CA THR A 23 1.18 4.43 -3.07
C THR A 23 1.21 5.75 -3.84
N PRO A 24 2.38 6.30 -4.19
CA PRO A 24 2.45 7.40 -5.15
C PRO A 24 1.81 7.04 -6.49
N THR A 25 1.06 7.96 -7.07
CA THR A 25 0.33 7.76 -8.34
C THR A 25 1.25 7.37 -9.50
N HIS A 26 2.51 7.83 -9.50
CA HIS A 26 3.48 7.47 -10.54
C HIS A 26 3.86 5.98 -10.53
N ASN A 27 3.57 5.24 -9.45
CA ASN A 27 3.82 3.80 -9.37
C ASN A 27 2.69 2.95 -9.96
N LEU A 28 1.51 3.53 -10.23
CA LEU A 28 0.34 2.79 -10.69
C LEU A 28 0.62 1.99 -11.97
N ASP A 29 1.29 2.59 -12.96
CA ASP A 29 1.63 1.93 -14.23
C ASP A 29 2.45 0.65 -14.00
N SER A 30 3.47 0.73 -13.14
CA SER A 30 4.29 -0.45 -12.83
C SER A 30 3.52 -1.47 -12.00
N ILE A 31 2.64 -1.03 -11.10
CA ILE A 31 1.87 -1.93 -10.24
C ILE A 31 0.84 -2.71 -11.06
N PHE A 32 0.12 -2.05 -11.97
CA PHE A 32 -0.84 -2.72 -12.85
C PHE A 32 -0.18 -3.61 -13.90
N ARG A 33 1.10 -3.37 -14.24
CA ARG A 33 1.86 -4.23 -15.15
C ARG A 33 2.51 -5.42 -14.44
N ASP A 34 3.18 -5.17 -13.31
CA ASP A 34 4.11 -6.11 -12.67
C ASP A 34 3.61 -6.66 -11.33
N GLY A 35 2.58 -6.05 -10.74
CA GLY A 35 2.06 -6.36 -9.41
C GLY A 35 2.76 -5.59 -8.30
N LEU A 36 2.32 -5.81 -7.06
CA LEU A 36 2.98 -5.27 -5.86
C LEU A 36 4.08 -6.22 -5.40
N ARG A 37 5.32 -5.77 -5.53
CA ARG A 37 6.51 -6.51 -5.08
C ARG A 37 6.87 -6.09 -3.65
N PRO A 38 7.04 -7.05 -2.73
CA PRO A 38 7.62 -6.77 -1.42
C PRO A 38 8.97 -6.10 -1.61
N GLN A 39 9.19 -4.99 -0.90
CA GLN A 39 10.43 -4.24 -0.96
C GLN A 39 10.64 -3.52 0.36
N ILE A 40 11.90 -3.33 0.76
CA ILE A 40 12.22 -2.40 1.86
C ILE A 40 12.22 -1.00 1.24
N GLY A 41 11.12 -0.28 1.39
CA GLY A 41 11.05 1.12 0.98
C GLY A 41 11.98 2.00 1.82
N PRO A 42 12.25 3.25 1.38
CA PRO A 42 13.07 4.21 2.14
C PRO A 42 12.61 4.35 3.59
N ARG A 43 11.28 4.35 3.80
CA ARG A 43 10.65 4.43 5.11
C ARG A 43 10.86 3.18 5.97
N SER A 44 10.66 2.00 5.39
CA SER A 44 10.94 0.71 6.05
C SER A 44 12.41 0.64 6.49
N ALA A 45 13.33 1.14 5.66
CA ALA A 45 14.75 1.23 6.02
C ALA A 45 15.00 2.21 7.20
N LEU A 46 14.33 3.37 7.22
CA LEU A 46 14.44 4.34 8.31
C LEU A 46 13.89 3.82 9.65
N LEU A 47 12.86 2.97 9.60
CA LEU A 47 12.28 2.30 10.77
C LEU A 47 13.06 1.04 11.19
N GLY A 48 14.10 0.66 10.45
CA GLY A 48 14.92 -0.51 10.74
C GLY A 48 14.26 -1.84 10.39
N GLU A 49 13.27 -1.83 9.50
CA GLU A 49 12.61 -3.05 9.05
C GLU A 49 13.58 -3.90 8.22
N ALA A 50 13.75 -5.16 8.64
CA ALA A 50 14.72 -6.07 8.03
C ALA A 50 14.13 -6.97 6.93
N LYS A 51 12.82 -6.89 6.69
CA LYS A 51 12.09 -7.79 5.80
C LYS A 51 11.37 -7.01 4.71
N GLU A 52 11.50 -7.47 3.47
CA GLU A 52 10.73 -6.96 2.34
C GLU A 52 9.27 -7.36 2.52
N MET A 53 8.38 -6.37 2.65
CA MET A 53 6.95 -6.59 2.80
C MET A 53 6.15 -5.54 2.03
N VAL A 54 4.91 -5.89 1.68
CA VAL A 54 3.90 -4.92 1.25
C VAL A 54 2.89 -4.77 2.38
N TYR A 55 2.65 -3.54 2.82
CA TYR A 55 1.75 -3.22 3.93
C TYR A 55 0.38 -2.77 3.45
N PHE A 56 -0.65 -3.19 4.18
CA PHE A 56 -2.05 -2.94 3.88
C PHE A 56 -2.83 -2.49 5.11
N PHE A 57 -3.78 -1.61 4.85
CA PHE A 57 -4.83 -1.22 5.78
C PHE A 57 -6.05 -2.13 5.60
N GLY A 58 -6.68 -2.50 6.72
CA GLY A 58 -7.88 -3.33 6.70
C GLY A 58 -9.16 -2.60 6.26
N SER A 59 -9.14 -1.27 6.15
CA SER A 59 -10.31 -0.46 5.77
C SER A 59 -9.90 0.91 5.22
N MET A 60 -10.77 1.51 4.40
CA MET A 60 -10.58 2.87 3.90
C MET A 60 -10.53 3.91 5.04
N LEU A 61 -11.32 3.70 6.11
CA LEU A 61 -11.28 4.57 7.29
C LEU A 61 -9.88 4.61 7.94
N ALA A 62 -9.19 3.46 7.99
CA ALA A 62 -7.82 3.40 8.50
C ALA A 62 -6.82 4.10 7.56
N VAL A 63 -7.07 4.07 6.25
CA VAL A 63 -6.31 4.84 5.26
C VAL A 63 -6.49 6.34 5.49
N GLU A 64 -7.73 6.80 5.63
CA GLU A 64 -8.06 8.22 5.86
C GLU A 64 -7.45 8.73 7.18
N ASP A 65 -7.54 7.94 8.26
CA ASP A 65 -6.94 8.28 9.56
C ASP A 65 -5.41 8.36 9.47
N ALA A 66 -4.77 7.40 8.80
CA ALA A 66 -3.33 7.41 8.58
C ALA A 66 -2.90 8.62 7.73
N LEU A 67 -3.57 8.87 6.61
CA LEU A 67 -3.30 10.00 5.71
C LEU A 67 -3.53 11.35 6.38
N SER A 68 -4.48 11.46 7.30
CA SER A 68 -4.72 12.69 8.08
C SER A 68 -3.72 12.91 9.20
N ASN A 69 -2.77 11.99 9.39
CA ASN A 69 -1.87 11.94 10.52
C ASN A 69 -0.47 11.48 10.07
N TRP A 70 0.09 10.42 10.68
CA TRP A 70 1.47 9.95 10.51
C TRP A 70 1.87 9.55 9.07
N LEU A 71 0.93 9.14 8.22
CA LEU A 71 1.22 8.76 6.83
C LEU A 71 1.22 9.98 5.91
N GLY A 72 0.30 10.92 6.12
CA GLY A 72 0.28 12.18 5.38
C GLY A 72 1.54 12.99 5.60
N GLU A 73 1.95 13.17 6.86
CA GLU A 73 3.20 13.89 7.20
C GLU A 73 4.44 13.25 6.57
N ALA A 74 4.45 11.93 6.43
CA ALA A 74 5.57 11.22 5.83
C ALA A 74 5.56 11.18 4.30
N LEU A 75 4.42 11.48 3.69
CA LEU A 75 4.27 11.62 2.24
C LEU A 75 4.34 13.09 1.80
N ASP A 76 4.42 14.05 2.73
CA ASP A 76 4.51 15.48 2.43
C ASP A 76 5.78 15.82 1.61
N ASP A 77 6.87 15.09 1.86
CA ASP A 77 8.12 15.19 1.08
C ASP A 77 8.10 14.41 -0.24
N GLU A 78 7.09 13.56 -0.49
CA GLU A 78 7.00 12.76 -1.72
C GLU A 78 6.35 13.58 -2.84
N PRO A 79 7.06 13.83 -3.96
CA PRO A 79 6.52 14.64 -5.03
C PRO A 79 5.41 13.89 -5.79
N GLY A 80 4.22 14.48 -5.80
CA GLY A 80 3.12 14.12 -6.68
C GLY A 80 1.86 13.61 -5.98
N ALA A 81 0.89 13.21 -6.79
CA ALA A 81 -0.38 12.68 -6.30
C ALA A 81 -0.19 11.34 -5.56
N ILE A 82 -1.05 11.09 -4.57
CA ILE A 82 -1.16 9.80 -3.88
C ILE A 82 -2.38 9.04 -4.41
N SER A 83 -2.26 7.72 -4.51
CA SER A 83 -3.34 6.83 -4.89
C SER A 83 -3.52 5.72 -3.85
N VAL A 84 -4.74 5.19 -3.77
CA VAL A 84 -5.10 4.06 -2.93
C VAL A 84 -5.55 2.90 -3.82
N LEU A 85 -4.94 1.75 -3.61
CA LEU A 85 -5.27 0.51 -4.30
C LEU A 85 -6.16 -0.35 -3.41
N ALA A 86 -7.21 -0.92 -3.99
CA ALA A 86 -7.92 -2.05 -3.42
C ALA A 86 -7.22 -3.34 -3.84
N VAL A 87 -6.97 -4.24 -2.90
CA VAL A 87 -6.37 -5.54 -3.13
C VAL A 87 -7.30 -6.63 -2.64
N ASP A 88 -7.68 -7.54 -3.54
CA ASP A 88 -8.37 -8.76 -3.14
C ASP A 88 -7.40 -9.65 -2.37
N ARG A 89 -7.74 -9.91 -1.11
CA ARG A 89 -6.90 -10.74 -0.23
C ARG A 89 -7.14 -12.23 -0.38
N SER A 90 -8.06 -12.64 -1.25
CA SER A 90 -8.43 -14.04 -1.41
C SER A 90 -7.24 -14.84 -1.92
N GLY A 91 -6.79 -15.81 -1.11
CA GLY A 91 -5.61 -16.63 -1.43
C GLY A 91 -4.26 -15.92 -1.27
N LEU A 92 -4.21 -14.72 -0.67
CA LEU A 92 -2.95 -14.08 -0.30
C LEU A 92 -2.41 -14.61 1.04
N HIS A 93 -1.09 -14.76 1.12
CA HIS A 93 -0.39 -15.07 2.36
C HIS A 93 -0.15 -13.78 3.14
N LEU A 94 -1.10 -13.41 3.99
CA LEU A 94 -0.97 -12.27 4.89
C LEU A 94 -0.35 -12.67 6.23
N VAL A 95 0.52 -11.82 6.74
CA VAL A 95 1.05 -11.87 8.10
C VAL A 95 0.54 -10.65 8.87
N SER A 96 0.22 -10.84 10.15
CA SER A 96 -0.06 -9.75 11.07
C SER A 96 1.14 -9.60 12.00
N ASP A 97 1.90 -8.53 11.84
CA ASP A 97 2.96 -8.15 12.76
C ASP A 97 2.43 -6.95 13.57
N GLY A 98 2.34 -7.06 14.89
CA GLY A 98 1.99 -5.92 15.74
C GLY A 98 0.52 -5.43 15.75
N GLY A 99 -0.43 -6.22 15.24
CA GLY A 99 -1.86 -6.12 15.60
C GLY A 99 -2.76 -5.17 14.78
N TYR A 100 -2.21 -4.31 13.92
CA TYR A 100 -3.00 -3.36 13.13
C TYR A 100 -2.72 -3.36 11.63
N GLU A 101 -1.55 -3.83 11.21
CA GLU A 101 -1.12 -3.83 9.81
C GLU A 101 -1.14 -5.25 9.24
N LEU A 102 -1.78 -5.39 8.08
CA LEU A 102 -1.70 -6.62 7.30
C LEU A 102 -0.50 -6.47 6.37
N ALA A 103 0.40 -7.45 6.35
CA ALA A 103 1.56 -7.42 5.49
C ALA A 103 1.62 -8.67 4.61
N CYS A 104 2.15 -8.52 3.38
CA CYS A 104 2.39 -9.65 2.48
C CYS A 104 3.87 -9.71 2.10
N PRO A 105 4.59 -10.80 2.41
CA PRO A 105 5.99 -10.99 2.03
C PRO A 105 6.13 -11.59 0.62
N HIS A 106 5.04 -11.73 -0.13
CA HIS A 106 5.03 -12.33 -1.47
C HIS A 106 4.51 -11.33 -2.51
N LEU A 107 4.85 -11.58 -3.77
CA LEU A 107 4.30 -10.85 -4.91
C LEU A 107 2.77 -10.97 -4.94
N ILE A 108 2.10 -9.83 -5.08
CA ILE A 108 0.67 -9.76 -5.33
C ILE A 108 0.48 -9.47 -6.80
N ARG A 109 -0.22 -10.38 -7.48
CA ARG A 109 -0.42 -10.27 -8.93
C ARG A 109 -1.33 -9.09 -9.26
N PRO A 110 -1.12 -8.45 -10.43
CA PRO A 110 -1.99 -7.38 -10.91
C PRO A 110 -3.48 -7.72 -10.93
N GLU A 111 -3.82 -8.99 -11.18
CA GLU A 111 -5.20 -9.47 -11.22
C GLU A 111 -5.96 -9.29 -9.89
N ASN A 112 -5.23 -9.17 -8.77
CA ASN A 112 -5.80 -8.94 -7.45
C ASN A 112 -5.86 -7.45 -7.10
N ILE A 113 -5.45 -6.54 -7.99
CA ILE A 113 -5.24 -5.13 -7.68
C ILE A 113 -6.18 -4.28 -8.52
N SER A 114 -6.87 -3.36 -7.87
CA SER A 114 -7.75 -2.37 -8.51
C SER A 114 -7.51 -0.99 -7.90
N LEU A 115 -7.84 0.07 -8.64
CA LEU A 115 -7.76 1.43 -8.11
C LEU A 115 -8.99 1.72 -7.25
N ALA A 116 -8.78 2.06 -5.98
CA ALA A 116 -9.86 2.48 -5.07
C ALA A 116 -10.06 4.00 -5.09
N PHE A 117 -8.95 4.74 -5.08
CA PHE A 117 -8.92 6.20 -5.10
C PHE A 117 -7.65 6.68 -5.79
N GLN A 118 -7.75 7.81 -6.48
CA GLN A 118 -6.61 8.51 -7.05
C GLN A 118 -6.80 9.99 -6.76
N ASP A 119 -5.79 10.59 -6.13
CA ASP A 119 -5.76 12.04 -5.97
C ASP A 119 -5.50 12.69 -7.34
N ASP A 120 -6.29 13.71 -7.66
CA ASP A 120 -6.15 14.50 -8.87
C ASP A 120 -5.33 15.74 -8.51
N VAL A 121 -4.00 15.61 -8.54
CA VAL A 121 -3.16 16.82 -8.51
C VAL A 121 -3.24 17.41 -9.91
N PRO A 122 -3.88 18.58 -10.10
CA PRO A 122 -3.95 19.20 -11.41
C PRO A 122 -2.53 19.37 -11.94
N ALA A 123 -2.31 18.94 -13.18
CA ALA A 123 -1.05 19.08 -13.90
C ALA A 123 -0.79 20.56 -14.26
N ASP A 124 -0.78 21.48 -13.29
CA ASP A 124 -0.50 22.88 -13.51
C ASP A 124 0.67 23.34 -12.64
N GLU A 125 1.87 23.05 -13.12
CA GLU A 125 3.00 23.99 -13.13
C GLU A 125 4.02 23.59 -14.22
N LYS A 126 3.51 23.28 -15.42
CA LYS A 126 4.30 23.31 -16.67
C LYS A 126 4.03 24.59 -17.46
N SER A 127 3.89 25.72 -16.78
CA SER A 127 4.03 27.02 -17.42
C SER A 127 5.50 27.46 -17.29
N GLY A 128 6.34 26.90 -18.16
CA GLY A 128 7.70 27.42 -18.35
C GLY A 128 7.65 28.91 -18.73
N PRO A 129 8.67 29.71 -18.40
CA PRO A 129 8.67 31.12 -18.73
C PRO A 129 8.62 31.26 -20.26
N GLU A 130 7.55 31.88 -20.76
CA GLU A 130 7.43 32.30 -22.15
C GLU A 130 8.55 33.29 -22.46
N THR A 131 9.70 32.78 -22.89
CA THR A 131 10.77 33.57 -23.49
C THR A 131 10.38 33.85 -24.93
N GLY A 132 9.49 34.84 -25.10
CA GLY A 132 9.02 35.34 -26.38
C GLY A 132 9.39 36.79 -26.60
N GLY A 133 10.69 37.11 -26.55
CA GLY A 133 11.17 38.33 -27.18
C GLY A 133 11.06 38.20 -28.69
N THR A 134 10.46 39.19 -29.35
CA THR A 134 10.85 39.81 -30.63
C THR A 134 9.64 40.42 -31.35
N SER A 135 9.51 41.75 -31.29
CA SER A 135 9.51 42.68 -32.45
C SER A 135 9.23 44.10 -31.99
#